data_AF-A0A399E2Z8-F1
#
_entry.id   AF-A0A399E2Z8-F1
#
_cell.length_a   1.000
_cell.length_b   1.000
_cell.length_c   1.000
_cell.angle_alpha   90.00
_cell.angle_beta   90.00
_cell.angle_gamma   90.00
#
_symmetry.space_group_name_H-M   'P 1'
#
loop_
_entity.id
_entity.type
_entity.pdbx_description
1 polymer ?
#
loop_
_entity_poly.entity_id
_entity_poly.type
_entity_poly.pdbx_seq_one_letter_code
_entity_poly.pdbx_strand_id
1 'polypeptide(L)' 'MLFAILFTIGSILVTWLLYLALRPRTLEVESELADLRYVAMALLLIILTAATVASMLILGKLGSVNISF' A
#
# COMPACT_ATOMS: atom_id res chain seq x y z
N MET A 1 -5.63 17.01 7.92
CA MET A 1 -6.45 16.60 6.75
C MET A 1 -5.62 15.96 5.64
N LEU A 2 -4.52 16.56 5.18
CA LEU A 2 -3.68 16.01 4.09
C LEU A 2 -3.22 14.56 4.32
N PHE A 3 -2.62 14.25 5.48
CA PHE A 3 -2.16 12.89 5.79
C PHE A 3 -3.30 11.86 5.84
N ALA A 4 -4.49 12.26 6.29
CA ALA A 4 -5.66 11.38 6.28
C ALA A 4 -6.13 11.08 4.84
N ILE A 5 -6.10 12.08 3.95
CA ILE A 5 -6.41 11.89 2.52
C ILE A 5 -5.37 10.96 1.87
N LEU A 6 -4.08 11.19 2.13
CA LEU A 6 -2.99 10.33 1.64
C LEU A 6 -3.14 8.88 2.12
N PHE A 7 -3.52 8.69 3.39
CA PHE A 7 -3.77 7.38 3.95
C PHE A 7 -4.95 6.67 3.27
N THR A 8 -6.05 7.38 3.03
CA THR A 8 -7.22 6.83 2.34
C THR A 8 -6.89 6.43 0.90
N ILE A 9 -6.23 7.31 0.15
CA ILE A 9 -5.80 7.02 -1.24
C ILE A 9 -4.81 5.84 -1.25
N GLY A 10 -3.83 5.84 -0.34
CA GLY A 10 -2.87 4.75 -0.20
C GLY A 10 -3.55 3.41 0.08
N SER A 11 -4.53 3.39 0.99
CA SER A 11 -5.30 2.18 1.32
C SER A 11 -6.12 1.66 0.13
N ILE A 12 -6.73 2.56 -0.65
CA ILE A 12 -7.45 2.19 -1.88
C ILE A 12 -6.49 1.59 -2.91
N LEU A 13 -5.32 2.22 -3.11
CA LEU A 13 -4.31 1.73 -4.06
C LEU A 13 -3.74 0.36 -3.64
N VAL A 14 -3.43 0.15 -2.37
CA VAL A 14 -3.00 -1.16 -1.84
C VAL A 14 -4.08 -2.22 -2.10
N THR A 15 -5.33 -1.91 -1.78
CA THR A 15 -6.47 -2.84 -1.97
C THR A 15 -6.66 -3.17 -3.45
N TRP A 16 -6.60 -2.17 -4.31
CA TRP A 16 -6.75 -2.34 -5.76
C TRP A 16 -5.61 -3.18 -6.34
N LEU A 17 -4.38 -2.95 -5.88
CA LEU A 17 -3.22 -3.70 -6.35
C LEU A 17 -3.23 -5.16 -5.85
N LEU A 18 -3.69 -5.41 -4.62
CA LEU A 18 -3.94 -6.76 -4.11
C LEU A 18 -4.96 -7.50 -4.99
N TYR A 19 -6.05 -6.83 -5.36
CA TYR A 19 -7.04 -7.40 -6.26
C TYR A 19 -6.43 -7.74 -7.62
N LEU A 20 -5.65 -6.83 -8.23
CA LEU A 20 -5.02 -7.11 -9.53
C LEU A 20 -4.03 -8.27 -9.46
N ALA A 21 -3.23 -8.34 -8.40
CA ALA A 21 -2.24 -9.40 -8.20
C ALA A 21 -2.91 -10.77 -8.00
N LEU A 22 -3.97 -10.83 -7.20
CA LEU A 22 -4.55 -12.09 -6.71
C LEU A 22 -5.85 -12.49 -7.43
N ARG A 23 -6.30 -11.75 -8.44
CA ARG A 23 -7.50 -12.14 -9.20
C ARG A 23 -7.27 -13.47 -9.92
N PRO A 24 -8.27 -14.39 -9.96
CA PRO A 24 -8.13 -15.71 -10.57
C PRO A 24 -7.55 -15.70 -12.00
N ARG A 25 -8.06 -14.82 -12.86
CA ARG A 25 -7.56 -14.65 -14.24
C ARG A 25 -6.05 -14.32 -14.29
N THR A 26 -5.50 -13.62 -13.30
CA THR A 26 -4.08 -13.25 -13.25
C THR A 26 -3.21 -14.46 -12.86
N LEU A 27 -3.75 -15.35 -12.02
CA LEU A 27 -3.10 -16.55 -11.50
C LEU A 27 -3.09 -17.70 -12.53
N GLU A 28 -4.07 -17.73 -13.42
CA GLU A 28 -4.18 -18.71 -14.52
C GLU A 28 -3.21 -18.44 -15.68
N VAL A 29 -2.39 -17.38 -15.60
CA VAL A 29 -1.41 -17.06 -16.65
C VAL A 29 -0.20 -17.98 -16.53
N GLU A 30 -0.13 -18.98 -17.42
CA GLU A 30 1.04 -19.84 -17.56
C GLU A 30 2.11 -19.15 -18.42
N SER A 31 3.12 -18.58 -17.77
CA SER A 31 4.29 -17.98 -18.42
C SER A 31 5.48 -18.02 -17.46
N GLU A 32 6.70 -18.23 -17.97
CA GLU A 32 7.94 -18.14 -17.17
C GLU A 32 8.11 -16.77 -16.48
N LEU A 33 7.51 -15.71 -17.05
CA LEU A 33 7.56 -14.36 -16.49
C LEU A 33 6.46 -14.10 -15.44
N ALA A 34 5.52 -15.03 -15.26
CA ALA A 34 4.42 -14.88 -14.30
C ALA A 34 4.97 -14.73 -12.88
N ASP A 35 5.92 -15.59 -12.50
CA ASP A 35 6.56 -15.58 -11.18
C ASP A 35 7.28 -14.25 -10.89
N LEU A 36 8.05 -13.75 -11.87
CA LEU A 36 8.73 -12.46 -11.73
C LEU A 36 7.73 -11.31 -11.58
N ARG A 37 6.63 -11.33 -12.33
CA ARG A 37 5.55 -10.34 -12.22
C ARG A 37 4.89 -10.41 -10.83
N TYR A 38 4.68 -11.60 -10.29
CA TYR A 38 4.15 -11.81 -8.95
C TYR A 38 5.06 -11.20 -7.87
N VAL A 39 6.36 -11.50 -7.94
CA VAL A 39 7.34 -10.96 -7.00
C VAL A 39 7.45 -9.43 -7.14
N ALA A 40 7.42 -8.90 -8.36
CA ALA A 40 7.43 -7.45 -8.58
C ALA A 40 6.17 -6.76 -8.00
N MET A 41 4.99 -7.34 -8.16
CA MET A 41 3.76 -6.83 -7.54
C MET A 41 3.82 -6.89 -6.01
N ALA A 42 4.35 -7.99 -5.45
CA ALA A 42 4.54 -8.12 -4.01
C ALA A 42 5.51 -7.06 -3.45
N LEU A 43 6.62 -6.81 -4.14
CA LEU A 43 7.58 -5.76 -3.76
C LEU A 43 6.92 -4.37 -3.76
N LEU A 44 6.14 -4.07 -4.79
CA LEU A 44 5.42 -2.80 -4.89
C LEU A 44 4.41 -2.65 -3.76
N LEU A 45 3.67 -3.71 -3.44
CA LEU A 45 2.73 -3.75 -2.32
C LEU A 45 3.42 -3.49 -0.98
N ILE A 46 4.60 -4.07 -0.74
CA ILE A 46 5.39 -3.84 0.48
C ILE A 46 5.74 -2.36 0.62
N ILE A 47 6.29 -1.74 -0.43
CA ILE A 47 6.69 -0.33 -0.42
C ILE A 47 5.47 0.57 -0.19
N LEU A 48 4.38 0.32 -0.92
CA LEU A 48 3.16 1.12 -0.84
C LEU A 48 2.48 1.02 0.53
N THR A 49 2.44 -0.19 1.10
CA THR A 49 1.89 -0.43 2.44
C THR A 49 2.74 0.24 3.50
N ALA A 50 4.07 0.11 3.42
CA ALA A 50 4.99 0.76 4.34
C ALA A 50 4.85 2.29 4.30
N ALA A 51 4.77 2.88 3.10
CA ALA A 51 4.55 4.32 2.93
C ALA A 51 3.20 4.78 3.49
N THR A 52 2.13 4.01 3.26
CA THR A 52 0.78 4.31 3.76
C THR A 52 0.76 4.29 5.29
N VAL A 53 1.33 3.26 5.93
CA VAL A 53 1.42 3.18 7.40
C VAL A 53 2.31 4.27 7.97
N ALA A 54 3.47 4.54 7.34
CA ALA A 54 4.39 5.59 7.76
C ALA A 54 3.71 6.96 7.76
N SER A 55 2.85 7.26 6.77
CA SER A 55 2.10 8.52 6.70
C SER A 55 1.22 8.73 7.95
N MET A 56 0.63 7.65 8.48
CA MET A 56 -0.20 7.69 9.68
C MET A 56 0.65 7.79 10.96
N LEU A 57 1.80 7.11 11.01
CA LEU A 57 2.73 7.22 12.13
C LEU A 57 3.29 8.64 12.27
N ILE A 58 3.60 9.30 11.14
CA ILE A 58 4.04 10.70 11.11
C ILE A 58 2.92 11.62 11.59
N LEU A 59 1.68 11.41 11.12
CA LEU A 59 0.52 12.17 11.60
C LEU A 59 0.32 12.02 13.13
N GLY A 60 0.45 10.80 13.65
CA GLY A 60 0.36 10.52 15.08
C GLY A 60 1.41 11.27 15.90
N LYS A 61 2.66 11.34 15.42
CA LYS A 61 3.71 12.14 16.07
C LYS A 61 3.44 13.64 15.99
N LEU A 62 2.98 14.16 14.85
CA LEU A 62 2.66 15.58 14.67
C LEU A 62 1.47 16.02 15.54
N GLY A 63 0.47 15.14 15.73
CA GLY A 63 -0.66 15.37 16.61
C GLY A 63 -0.27 15.46 18.09
N SER A 64 0.70 14.67 18.53
CA SER A 64 1.20 14.67 19.91
C SER A 64 2.05 15.90 20.26
N VAL A 65 2.55 16.67 19.29
CA VAL A 65 3.40 17.85 19.53
C VAL A 65 2.60 19.10 19.94
N ASN A 66 1.27 19.08 19.88
CA ASN A 66 0.41 20.23 20.20
C ASN A 66 -0.37 20.12 21.53
N ILE A 67 -0.06 19.15 22.38
CA ILE A 67 -0.59 19.08 23.75
C ILE A 67 0.49 19.52 24.74
N SER A 68 0.75 20.83 24.78
CA SER A 68 1.29 21.50 25.96
C SER A 68 0.17 22.35 26.57
N PHE A 69 -0.33 21.93 27.73
CA PHE A 69 -1.01 22.84 28.65
C PHE A 69 0.02 23.75 29.32
#